data_AF-A0A978VTS7-F1
#
_entry.id   AF-A0A978VTS7-F1
#
_cell.length_a   1.000
_cell.length_b   1.000
_cell.length_c   1.000
_cell.angle_alpha   90.00
_cell.angle_beta   90.00
_cell.angle_gamma   90.00
#
_symmetry.space_group_name_H-M   'P 1'
#
loop_
_entity.id
_entity.type
_entity.pdbx_description
1 polymer ?
#
loop_
_entity_poly.entity_id
_entity_poly.type
_entity_poly.pdbx_seq_one_letter_code
_entity_poly.pdbx_strand_id
1 'polypeptide(L)'
;MAISTITHGSVRCLGLAMLLVAALLVSSGSNQVMAQNCKDKSVLGNLVSQCSNYVMKTGPKVKPLASCCKAVKAVDVRCVCNFVTKDIERIVDMEKVVYVARSCGKKIKSGTKCGSYTVHQNKN
;
A
#
# COMPACT_ATOMS: atom_id res chain seq x y z
N MET A 1 57.26 40.99 -1.53
CA MET A 1 56.74 39.63 -1.78
C MET A 1 55.39 39.50 -1.12
N ALA A 2 54.50 38.74 -1.74
CA ALA A 2 53.05 38.88 -1.70
C ALA A 2 52.35 38.37 -0.41
N ILE A 3 51.41 39.19 0.08
CA ILE A 3 49.98 38.90 0.31
C ILE A 3 49.59 37.83 1.37
N SER A 4 49.17 38.37 2.51
CA SER A 4 47.91 38.11 3.24
C SER A 4 47.66 36.84 4.06
N THR A 5 47.45 37.11 5.35
CA THR A 5 46.59 36.46 6.34
C THR A 5 45.29 35.84 5.79
N ILE A 6 45.17 34.50 5.72
CA ILE A 6 43.86 33.81 5.57
C ILE A 6 43.90 32.43 6.27
N THR A 7 43.73 32.39 7.60
CA THR A 7 43.50 31.12 8.35
C THR A 7 42.42 31.25 9.43
N HIS A 8 41.35 32.02 9.16
CA HIS A 8 40.16 32.04 10.03
C HIS A 8 38.82 32.18 9.29
N GLY A 9 38.82 32.00 7.96
CA GLY A 9 37.62 32.07 7.10
C GLY A 9 37.20 30.72 6.48
N SER A 10 38.04 29.70 6.55
CA SER A 10 37.86 28.42 5.85
C SER A 10 36.96 27.42 6.58
N VAL A 11 36.85 27.48 7.92
CA VAL A 11 36.04 26.52 8.71
C VAL A 11 34.55 26.90 8.75
N ARG A 12 34.23 28.20 8.62
CA ARG A 12 32.84 28.70 8.65
C ARG A 12 32.07 28.42 7.35
N CYS A 13 32.74 28.44 6.20
CA CYS A 13 32.13 28.04 4.93
C CYS A 13 31.88 26.52 4.83
N LEU A 14 32.72 25.70 5.48
CA LEU A 14 32.58 24.25 5.47
C LEU A 14 31.36 23.77 6.28
N GLY A 15 30.98 24.50 7.34
CA GLY A 15 29.78 24.18 8.14
C GLY A 15 28.46 24.45 7.41
N LEU A 16 28.40 25.52 6.61
CA LEU A 16 27.20 25.87 5.80
C LEU A 16 26.96 24.89 4.65
N ALA A 17 28.04 24.37 4.04
CA ALA A 17 27.94 23.37 2.98
C ALA A 17 27.41 22.01 3.47
N MET A 18 27.76 21.59 4.69
CA MET A 18 27.23 20.33 5.27
C MET A 18 25.73 20.42 5.63
N LEU A 19 25.24 21.59 6.05
CA LEU A 19 23.83 21.76 6.43
C LEU A 19 22.87 21.63 5.23
N LEU A 20 23.30 22.04 4.04
CA LEU A 20 22.53 21.89 2.80
C LEU A 20 22.42 20.42 2.35
N VAL A 21 23.47 19.61 2.57
CA VAL A 21 23.45 18.17 2.27
C VAL A 21 22.52 17.41 3.22
N ALA A 22 22.49 17.78 4.51
CA ALA A 22 21.58 17.17 5.48
C ALA A 22 20.10 17.47 5.19
N ALA A 23 19.77 18.67 4.70
CA ALA A 23 18.40 19.06 4.33
C ALA A 23 17.87 18.30 3.10
N LEU A 24 18.74 17.94 2.15
CA LEU A 24 18.38 17.14 0.98
C LEU A 24 18.14 15.66 1.34
N LEU A 25 18.85 15.12 2.35
CA LEU A 25 18.65 13.75 2.83
C LEU A 25 17.34 13.57 3.63
N VAL A 26 16.86 14.60 4.33
CA VAL A 26 15.57 14.57 5.03
C VAL A 26 14.37 14.67 4.07
N SER A 27 14.55 15.31 2.90
CA SER A 27 13.52 15.35 1.85
C SER A 27 13.39 14.02 1.08
N SER A 28 14.35 13.11 1.27
CA SER A 28 14.31 11.72 0.78
C SER A 28 13.51 10.81 1.72
N GLY A 29 12.46 11.36 2.35
CA GLY A 29 11.42 10.56 2.98
C GLY A 29 10.78 9.69 1.91
N SER A 30 11.28 8.46 1.83
CA SER A 30 10.87 7.45 0.88
C SER A 30 9.46 7.01 1.24
N ASN A 31 8.49 7.80 0.81
CA ASN A 31 7.12 7.33 0.62
C ASN A 31 7.11 6.44 -0.63
N GLN A 32 7.85 5.33 -0.57
CA GLN A 32 7.57 4.15 -1.36
C GLN A 32 6.25 3.59 -0.82
N VAL A 33 5.13 4.30 -1.10
CA VAL A 33 3.81 3.70 -1.05
C VAL A 33 3.89 2.49 -1.96
N MET A 34 3.60 1.31 -1.42
CA MET A 34 3.70 -0.02 -2.03
C MET A 34 2.75 -0.19 -3.24
N ALA A 35 2.83 0.72 -4.22
CA ALA A 35 2.03 0.75 -5.44
C ALA A 35 2.60 -0.16 -6.54
N GLN A 36 3.77 -0.77 -6.31
CA GLN A 36 4.46 -1.61 -7.29
C GLN A 36 3.75 -2.95 -7.50
N ASN A 37 3.19 -3.54 -6.44
CA ASN A 37 2.63 -4.89 -6.44
C ASN A 37 1.39 -5.08 -7.33
N CYS A 38 0.85 -4.00 -7.87
CA CYS A 38 -0.36 -4.06 -8.65
C CYS A 38 -0.13 -3.92 -10.15
N LYS A 39 1.07 -3.52 -10.55
CA LYS A 39 1.55 -3.65 -11.93
C LYS A 39 2.00 -5.08 -12.23
N ASP A 40 2.35 -5.84 -11.19
CA ASP A 40 2.71 -7.24 -11.30
C ASP A 40 1.46 -8.13 -11.35
N LYS A 41 1.14 -8.61 -12.56
CA LYS A 41 0.03 -9.54 -12.80
C LYS A 41 0.17 -10.83 -12.01
N SER A 42 1.40 -11.26 -11.67
CA SER A 42 1.66 -12.47 -10.90
C SER A 42 1.19 -12.33 -9.46
N VAL A 43 1.35 -11.15 -8.87
CA VAL A 43 0.87 -10.85 -7.52
C VAL A 43 -0.66 -10.85 -7.49
N LEU A 44 -1.31 -10.24 -8.49
CA LEU A 44 -2.76 -10.25 -8.61
C LEU A 44 -3.29 -11.67 -8.85
N GLY A 45 -2.64 -12.45 -9.71
CA GLY A 45 -2.99 -13.85 -9.97
C GLY A 45 -2.87 -14.71 -8.72
N ASN A 46 -1.82 -14.52 -7.92
CA ASN A 46 -1.65 -15.19 -6.64
C ASN A 46 -2.75 -14.81 -5.63
N LEU A 47 -3.17 -13.53 -5.59
CA LEU A 47 -4.31 -13.12 -4.77
C LEU A 47 -5.59 -13.88 -5.15
N VAL A 48 -5.90 -13.93 -6.44
CA VAL A 48 -7.09 -14.63 -6.94
C VAL A 48 -7.01 -16.13 -6.63
N SER A 49 -5.88 -16.77 -6.95
CA SER A 49 -5.68 -18.20 -6.73
C SER A 49 -5.80 -18.62 -5.26
N GLN A 50 -5.27 -17.81 -4.34
CA GLN A 50 -5.29 -18.14 -2.92
C GLN A 50 -6.60 -17.76 -2.22
N CYS A 51 -7.31 -16.74 -2.71
CA CYS A 51 -8.44 -16.14 -1.98
C CYS A 51 -9.82 -16.34 -2.61
N SER A 52 -9.94 -16.77 -3.87
CA SER A 52 -11.22 -16.85 -4.61
C SER A 52 -12.33 -17.55 -3.82
N ASN A 53 -12.06 -18.74 -3.27
CA ASN A 53 -13.04 -19.54 -2.53
C ASN A 53 -13.58 -18.85 -1.25
N TYR A 54 -12.87 -17.87 -0.71
CA TYR A 54 -13.29 -17.14 0.50
C TYR A 54 -14.17 -15.94 0.18
N VAL A 55 -14.16 -15.46 -1.06
CA VAL A 55 -14.82 -14.22 -1.48
C VAL A 55 -15.96 -14.44 -2.46
N MET A 56 -16.10 -15.63 -3.03
CA MET A 56 -17.24 -15.96 -3.89
C MET A 56 -18.58 -15.81 -3.16
N LYS A 57 -19.64 -15.48 -3.91
CA LYS A 57 -21.01 -15.39 -3.35
C LYS A 57 -21.51 -16.71 -2.77
N THR A 58 -21.12 -17.82 -3.39
CA THR A 58 -21.46 -19.15 -2.91
C THR A 58 -20.73 -19.50 -1.62
N GLY A 59 -21.32 -20.39 -0.83
CA GLY A 59 -20.74 -20.89 0.41
C GLY A 59 -20.76 -19.91 1.59
N PRO A 60 -20.31 -20.35 2.76
CA PRO A 60 -20.32 -19.55 3.98
C PRO A 60 -19.19 -18.51 4.00
N LYS A 61 -19.35 -17.49 4.86
CA LYS A 61 -18.27 -16.57 5.22
C LYS A 61 -17.32 -17.27 6.19
N VAL A 62 -16.11 -17.60 5.74
CA VAL A 62 -15.13 -18.36 6.54
C VAL A 62 -13.78 -17.65 6.62
N LYS A 63 -13.07 -17.84 7.73
CA LYS A 63 -11.77 -17.20 7.95
C LYS A 63 -10.76 -17.70 6.89
N PRO A 64 -10.00 -16.80 6.23
CA PRO A 64 -9.04 -17.18 5.20
C PRO A 64 -7.83 -17.94 5.79
N LEU A 65 -7.21 -18.76 4.94
CA LEU A 65 -5.93 -19.40 5.25
C LEU A 65 -4.78 -18.39 5.26
N ALA A 66 -3.68 -18.78 5.92
CA ALA A 66 -2.48 -17.95 6.03
C ALA A 66 -1.89 -17.58 4.64
N SER A 67 -1.99 -18.47 3.65
CA SER A 67 -1.53 -18.20 2.28
C SER A 67 -2.33 -17.07 1.61
N CYS A 68 -3.67 -17.10 1.73
CA CYS A 68 -4.52 -16.00 1.29
C CYS A 68 -4.18 -14.70 2.02
N CYS A 69 -4.00 -14.74 3.34
CA CYS A 69 -3.60 -13.54 4.09
C CYS A 69 -2.24 -12.97 3.68
N LYS A 70 -1.27 -13.82 3.32
CA LYS A 70 0.01 -13.36 2.77
C LYS A 70 -0.19 -12.62 1.46
N ALA A 71 -1.03 -13.13 0.56
CA ALA A 71 -1.36 -12.48 -0.70
C ALA A 71 -2.09 -11.14 -0.49
N VAL A 72 -3.09 -11.10 0.40
CA VAL A 72 -3.83 -9.87 0.76
C VAL A 72 -2.92 -8.78 1.32
N LYS A 73 -1.94 -9.15 2.15
CA LYS A 73 -0.97 -8.20 2.71
C LYS A 73 -0.08 -7.59 1.64
N ALA A 74 0.25 -8.34 0.58
CA ALA A 74 1.14 -7.91 -0.49
C ALA A 74 0.53 -6.93 -1.51
N VAL A 75 -0.80 -6.81 -1.59
CA VAL A 75 -1.49 -5.97 -2.59
C VAL A 75 -1.97 -4.64 -2.01
N ASP A 76 -1.99 -3.57 -2.80
CA ASP A 76 -2.64 -2.32 -2.39
C ASP A 76 -4.17 -2.38 -2.59
N VAL A 77 -4.93 -1.91 -1.60
CA VAL A 77 -6.41 -1.97 -1.63
C VAL A 77 -6.97 -1.13 -2.78
N ARG A 78 -6.47 0.10 -2.95
CA ARG A 78 -6.97 0.99 -4.00
C ARG A 78 -6.73 0.39 -5.36
N CYS A 79 -5.57 -0.25 -5.52
CA CYS A 79 -5.27 -0.88 -6.78
C CYS A 79 -6.11 -2.13 -7.08
N VAL A 80 -6.31 -3.05 -6.12
CA VAL A 80 -7.21 -4.20 -6.34
C VAL A 80 -8.62 -3.73 -6.68
N CYS A 81 -9.09 -2.64 -6.05
CA CYS A 81 -10.40 -2.05 -6.32
C CYS A 81 -10.58 -1.51 -7.74
N ASN A 82 -9.49 -1.19 -8.45
CA ASN A 82 -9.55 -0.80 -9.87
C ASN A 82 -9.86 -1.99 -10.79
N PHE A 83 -9.69 -3.24 -10.32
CA PHE A 83 -10.05 -4.44 -11.07
C PHE A 83 -11.46 -4.95 -10.75
N VAL A 84 -12.15 -4.35 -9.78
CA VAL A 84 -13.51 -4.72 -9.41
C VAL A 84 -14.48 -4.08 -10.40
N THR A 85 -14.88 -4.86 -11.40
CA THR A 85 -15.92 -4.49 -12.37
C THR A 85 -17.28 -5.04 -11.95
N LYS A 86 -18.36 -4.62 -12.63
CA LYS A 86 -19.71 -5.18 -12.41
C LYS A 86 -19.77 -6.69 -12.63
N ASP A 87 -18.97 -7.23 -13.55
CA ASP A 87 -18.86 -8.67 -13.76
C ASP A 87 -18.27 -9.38 -12.54
N ILE A 88 -17.23 -8.82 -11.93
CA ILE A 88 -16.64 -9.34 -10.70
C ILE A 88 -17.62 -9.23 -9.54
N GLU A 89 -18.33 -8.11 -9.40
CA GLU A 89 -19.37 -7.93 -8.36
C GLU A 89 -20.55 -8.90 -8.52
N ARG A 90 -20.76 -9.47 -9.71
CA ARG A 90 -21.78 -10.52 -9.92
C ARG A 90 -21.37 -11.86 -9.32
N ILE A 91 -20.07 -12.18 -9.28
CA ILE A 91 -19.54 -13.48 -8.81
C ILE A 91 -18.95 -13.44 -7.40
N VAL A 92 -18.45 -12.28 -6.97
CA VAL A 92 -17.82 -12.06 -5.66
C VAL A 92 -18.79 -11.35 -4.72
N ASP A 93 -18.76 -11.75 -3.46
CA ASP A 93 -19.44 -11.07 -2.35
C ASP A 93 -18.49 -10.04 -1.73
N MET A 94 -18.81 -8.77 -1.92
CA MET A 94 -17.97 -7.67 -1.45
C MET A 94 -17.92 -7.56 0.08
N GLU A 95 -18.93 -8.05 0.81
CA GLU A 95 -18.85 -8.14 2.27
C GLU A 95 -17.84 -9.20 2.69
N LYS A 96 -17.79 -10.35 1.98
CA LYS A 96 -16.76 -11.37 2.21
C LYS A 96 -15.37 -10.87 1.87
N VAL A 97 -15.20 -10.09 0.79
CA VAL A 97 -13.91 -9.44 0.45
C VAL A 97 -13.43 -8.58 1.62
N VAL A 98 -14.31 -7.70 2.13
CA VAL A 98 -13.98 -6.84 3.27
C VAL A 98 -13.67 -7.66 4.52
N TYR A 99 -14.44 -8.72 4.78
CA TYR A 99 -14.22 -9.62 5.90
C TYR A 99 -12.84 -10.32 5.82
N VAL A 100 -12.49 -10.89 4.66
CA VAL A 100 -11.18 -11.53 4.42
C VAL A 100 -10.06 -10.53 4.64
N ALA A 101 -10.18 -9.34 4.06
CA ALA A 101 -9.15 -8.31 4.18
C ALA A 101 -8.94 -7.87 5.64
N ARG A 102 -10.02 -7.57 6.37
CA ARG A 102 -9.97 -7.20 7.80
C ARG A 102 -9.44 -8.35 8.66
N SER A 103 -9.87 -9.59 8.40
CA SER A 103 -9.39 -10.80 9.10
C SER A 103 -7.88 -11.02 8.92
N CYS A 104 -7.33 -10.62 7.78
CA CYS A 104 -5.90 -10.66 7.51
C CYS A 104 -5.13 -9.44 8.04
N GLY A 105 -5.79 -8.52 8.75
CA GLY A 105 -5.20 -7.31 9.33
C GLY A 105 -5.04 -6.15 8.34
N LYS A 106 -5.67 -6.21 7.16
CA LYS A 106 -5.64 -5.11 6.19
C LYS A 106 -6.58 -4.00 6.66
N LYS A 107 -6.05 -2.80 6.80
CA LYS A 107 -6.85 -1.61 7.12
C LYS A 107 -7.57 -1.14 5.86
N ILE A 108 -8.90 -1.19 5.87
CA ILE A 108 -9.76 -0.61 4.83
C ILE A 108 -10.58 0.49 5.48
N LYS A 109 -10.36 1.73 5.02
CA LYS A 109 -11.12 2.90 5.50
C LYS A 109 -12.58 2.78 5.05
N SER A 110 -13.51 3.22 5.88
CA SER A 110 -14.90 3.29 5.42
C SER A 110 -15.07 4.41 4.40
N GLY A 111 -16.05 4.23 3.51
CA GLY A 111 -16.19 5.06 2.32
C GLY A 111 -15.23 4.68 1.19
N THR A 112 -14.33 3.70 1.37
CA THR A 112 -13.53 3.17 0.26
C THR A 112 -14.47 2.59 -0.80
N LYS A 113 -14.33 3.05 -2.04
CA LYS A 113 -15.10 2.56 -3.19
C LYS A 113 -14.30 1.54 -3.98
N CYS A 114 -14.96 0.45 -4.36
CA CYS A 114 -14.42 -0.61 -5.21
C CYS A 114 -15.54 -1.03 -6.16
N GLY A 115 -15.42 -0.67 -7.44
CA GLY A 115 -16.55 -0.77 -8.37
C GLY A 115 -17.74 0.10 -7.91
N SER A 116 -18.92 -0.50 -7.87
CA SER A 116 -20.14 0.11 -7.33
C SER A 116 -20.27 -0.04 -5.81
N TYR A 117 -19.52 -0.97 -5.20
CA TYR A 117 -19.55 -1.20 -3.76
C TYR A 117 -18.80 -0.11 -2.96
N THR A 118 -19.39 0.29 -1.84
CA THR A 118 -18.77 1.20 -0.87
C THR A 118 -18.61 0.50 0.46
N VAL A 119 -17.39 0.50 1.01
CA VAL A 119 -17.09 -0.13 2.29
C VAL A 119 -17.78 0.65 3.41
N HIS A 120 -18.71 0.00 4.09
CA HIS A 120 -19.34 0.54 5.28
C HIS A 120 -18.51 0.21 6.55
N GLN A 121 -18.61 1.07 7.57
CA GLN A 121 -18.06 0.74 8.89
C GLN A 121 -18.81 -0.50 9.38
N ASN A 122 -18.08 -1.54 9.78
CA ASN A 122 -18.68 -2.51 10.68
C ASN A 122 -18.84 -1.78 12.01
N LYS A 123 -20.07 -1.37 12.34
CA LYS A 123 -20.45 -1.17 13.74
C LYS A 123 -20.60 -2.56 14.35
N ASN A 124 -19.49 -3.15 14.77
CA ASN A 124 -19.51 -4.29 15.67
C ASN A 124 -18.56 -4.01 16.81
#